data_AF-A0A6N9Z422-F1
#
_entry.id   AF-A0A6N9Z422-F1
#
_cell.length_a   1.000
_cell.length_b   1.000
_cell.length_c   1.000
_cell.angle_alpha   90.00
_cell.angle_beta   90.00
_cell.angle_gamma   90.00
#
_symmetry.space_group_name_H-M   'P 1'
#
loop_
_entity.id
_entity.type
_entity.pdbx_description
1 polymer ?
#
loop_
_entity_poly.entity_id
_entity_poly.type
_entity_poly.pdbx_seq_one_letter_code
_entity_poly.pdbx_strand_id
1 'polypeptide(L)' 'MHESLDWRRMPLERLDGHRFIAVTSSGQTIDGWLKYHPRLQACFDTDDLLLVIGSHAGTNHPGHDVKAVNVLDEARR' A
#
# COMPACT_ATOMS: atom_id res chain seq x y z
N MET A 1 -18.93 -5.99 4.58
CA MET A 1 -17.57 -6.56 4.70
C MET A 1 -16.78 -6.03 3.52
N HIS A 2 -15.64 -5.37 3.76
CA HIS A 2 -14.73 -5.01 2.66
C HIS A 2 -13.83 -6.22 2.40
N GLU A 3 -13.77 -6.68 1.15
CA GLU A 3 -12.82 -7.72 0.76
C GLU A 3 -11.40 -7.14 0.75
N SER A 4 -10.41 -7.99 1.04
CA SER A 4 -9.00 -7.62 1.03
C SER A 4 -8.36 -8.10 -0.26
N LEU A 5 -7.55 -7.26 -0.89
CA LEU A 5 -6.82 -7.59 -2.11
C LEU A 5 -5.58 -8.42 -1.80
N ASP A 6 -5.24 -9.38 -2.66
CA ASP A 6 -3.93 -10.05 -2.67
C ASP A 6 -2.86 -9.13 -3.28
N TRP A 7 -2.63 -8.00 -2.61
CA TRP A 7 -1.72 -6.96 -3.04
C TRP A 7 -0.27 -7.44 -3.20
N ARG A 8 0.10 -8.58 -2.59
CA ARG A 8 1.46 -9.15 -2.69
C ARG A 8 1.83 -9.57 -4.10
N ARG A 9 0.84 -9.94 -4.91
CA ARG A 9 1.01 -10.48 -6.27
C ARG A 9 0.42 -9.59 -7.36
N MET A 10 -0.26 -8.51 -6.97
CA MET A 10 -0.83 -7.56 -7.92
C MET A 10 0.22 -6.58 -8.45
N PRO A 11 0.12 -6.17 -9.72
CA PRO A 11 0.87 -5.01 -10.20
C PRO A 11 0.56 -3.77 -9.37
N LEU A 12 1.57 -2.97 -9.02
CA LEU A 12 1.42 -1.81 -8.13
C LEU A 12 0.49 -0.74 -8.72
N GLU A 13 0.48 -0.59 -10.04
CA GLU A 13 -0.44 0.31 -10.73
C GLU A 13 -1.91 -0.05 -10.53
N ARG A 14 -2.22 -1.31 -10.22
CA ARG A 14 -3.59 -1.76 -9.89
C ARG A 14 -3.96 -1.55 -8.43
N LEU A 15 -2.99 -1.19 -7.59
CA LEU A 15 -3.22 -0.81 -6.19
C LEU A 15 -3.43 0.70 -6.04
N ASP A 16 -3.15 1.48 -7.08
CA ASP A 16 -3.34 2.92 -7.07
C ASP A 16 -4.80 3.29 -6.74
N GLY A 17 -4.98 4.22 -5.81
CA GLY A 17 -6.30 4.67 -5.37
C GLY A 17 -7.07 3.68 -4.50
N HIS A 18 -6.52 2.52 -4.12
CA HIS A 18 -7.14 1.61 -3.16
C HIS A 18 -6.87 2.05 -1.71
N ARG A 19 -7.86 1.83 -0.83
CA ARG A 19 -7.74 2.08 0.61
C ARG A 19 -6.82 1.05 1.24
N PHE A 20 -5.98 1.49 2.17
CA PHE A 20 -5.14 0.62 2.97
C PHE A 20 -5.33 0.90 4.47
N ILE A 21 -5.12 -0.14 5.28
CA ILE A 21 -4.95 -0.03 6.72
C ILE A 21 -3.58 -0.61 7.04
N ALA A 22 -2.67 0.21 7.54
CA ALA A 22 -1.32 -0.17 7.89
C ALA A 22 -1.05 0.01 9.38
N VAL A 23 -0.21 -0.85 9.93
CA VAL A 23 0.39 -0.68 11.27
C VAL A 23 1.86 -0.36 11.05
N THR A 24 2.30 0.79 11.53
CA THR A 24 3.70 1.22 11.45
C THR A 24 4.59 0.42 12.40
N SER A 25 5.89 0.50 12.20
CA SER A 25 6.89 -0.07 13.12
C SER A 25 6.81 0.52 14.54
N SER A 26 6.29 1.75 14.69
CA SER A 26 6.02 2.38 15.99
C SER A 26 4.69 1.94 16.63
N GLY A 27 3.87 1.14 15.94
CA GLY A 27 2.57 0.66 16.41
C GLY A 27 1.40 1.59 16.11
N GLN A 28 1.61 2.67 15.36
CA GLN A 28 0.54 3.54 14.90
C GLN A 28 -0.28 2.86 13.80
N THR A 29 -1.60 2.99 13.86
CA THR A 29 -2.48 2.58 12.75
C THR A 29 -2.73 3.76 11.83
N ILE A 30 -2.53 3.55 10.53
CA ILE A 30 -2.79 4.51 9.47
C ILE A 30 -3.89 3.93 8.58
N ASP A 31 -4.91 4.73 8.31
CA ASP A 31 -6.02 4.42 7.41
C ASP A 31 -6.02 5.47 6.30
N GLY A 32 -5.69 5.05 5.09
CA GLY A 32 -5.35 5.95 4.00
C GLY A 32 -5.60 5.34 2.63
N TRP A 33 -5.11 6.03 1.60
CA TRP A 33 -5.27 5.63 0.21
C TRP A 33 -3.91 5.52 -0.45
N LEU A 34 -3.72 4.50 -1.28
CA LEU A 34 -2.49 4.28 -1.99
C LEU A 34 -2.36 5.23 -3.17
N LYS A 35 -1.12 5.67 -3.43
CA LYS A 35 -0.71 6.44 -4.60
C LYS A 35 0.50 5.78 -5.23
N TYR A 36 0.37 5.32 -6.47
CA TYR A 36 1.44 4.64 -7.19
C TYR A 36 2.44 5.62 -7.80
N HIS A 37 3.73 5.34 -7.57
CA HIS A 37 4.87 6.08 -8.10
C HIS A 37 5.70 5.19 -9.04
N PRO A 38 5.55 5.31 -10.37
CA PRO A 38 6.15 4.38 -11.33
C PRO A 38 7.68 4.40 -11.35
N ARG A 39 8.30 5.55 -11.05
CA ARG A 39 9.76 5.67 -10.99
C ARG A 39 10.38 4.95 -9.79
N LEU A 40 9.62 4.83 -8.71
CA LEU A 40 10.06 4.20 -7.47
C LEU A 40 9.63 2.74 -7.38
N GLN A 41 8.74 2.29 -8.28
CA GLN A 41 8.10 0.97 -8.19
C GLN A 41 7.52 0.75 -6.79
N ALA A 42 6.70 1.71 -6.36
CA ALA A 42 6.17 1.77 -5.00
C ALA A 42 4.80 2.48 -4.94
N CYS A 43 4.01 2.14 -3.93
CA CYS A 43 2.83 2.86 -3.51
C CYS A 43 3.09 3.57 -2.17
N PHE A 44 2.83 4.87 -2.15
CA PHE A 44 2.86 5.72 -0.97
C PHE A 44 1.44 5.98 -0.47
N ASP A 45 1.28 6.57 0.70
CA ASP A 45 0.06 7.26 1.04
C ASP A 45 -0.13 8.54 0.21
N THR A 46 -1.34 9.10 0.23
CA THR A 46 -1.70 10.21 -0.66
C THR A 46 -0.93 11.51 -0.45
N ASP A 47 -0.34 11.71 0.73
CA ASP A 47 0.50 12.87 1.05
C ASP A 47 2.01 12.60 0.81
N ASP A 48 2.36 11.41 0.28
CA ASP A 48 3.71 10.97 -0.05
C ASP A 48 4.67 10.90 1.16
N LEU A 49 4.15 10.76 2.38
CA LEU A 49 4.96 10.73 3.61
C LEU A 49 5.38 9.31 4.03
N LEU A 50 4.61 8.30 3.65
CA LEU A 50 4.83 6.91 4.00
C LEU A 50 4.90 6.05 2.74
N LEU A 51 6.05 5.38 2.55
CA LEU A 51 6.12 4.24 1.65
C LEU A 51 5.30 3.09 2.26
N VAL A 52 4.17 2.74 1.65
CA VAL A 52 3.28 1.68 2.16
C VAL A 52 3.65 0.32 1.57
N ILE A 53 3.86 0.26 0.26
CA ILE A 53 4.22 -0.97 -0.47
C ILE A 53 5.32 -0.66 -1.47
N GLY A 54 6.42 -1.41 -1.45
CA GLY A 54 7.46 -1.38 -2.48
C GLY A 54 7.47 -2.68 -3.27
N SER A 55 8.00 -2.66 -4.49
CA SER A 55 8.28 -3.88 -5.27
C SER A 55 9.77 -4.14 -5.38
N HIS A 56 10.18 -5.37 -5.12
CA HIS A 56 11.55 -5.84 -5.35
C HIS A 56 11.50 -7.19 -6.07
N ALA A 57 12.26 -7.32 -7.17
CA ALA A 57 12.30 -8.54 -7.98
C ALA A 57 10.90 -9.08 -8.37
N GLY A 58 9.93 -8.20 -8.63
CA GLY A 58 8.57 -8.56 -9.04
C GLY A 58 7.66 -9.04 -7.92
N THR A 59 8.09 -8.94 -6.66
CA THR A 59 7.26 -9.23 -5.48
C THR A 59 7.02 -7.95 -4.68
N ASN A 60 5.79 -7.77 -4.21
CA ASN A 60 5.46 -6.62 -3.38
C ASN A 60 5.72 -6.91 -1.90
N HIS A 61 6.22 -5.91 -1.20
CA HIS A 61 6.59 -5.97 0.20
C HIS A 61 6.08 -4.73 0.93
N PRO A 62 5.76 -4.81 2.23
CA PRO A 62 5.52 -3.62 3.03
C PRO A 62 6.73 -2.67 2.96
N GLY A 63 6.48 -1.38 3.02
CA GLY A 63 7.55 -0.38 3.19
C GLY A 63 8.32 -0.59 4.50
N HIS A 64 9.52 -0.01 4.59
CA HIS A 64 10.42 -0.20 5.72
C HIS A 64 9.77 0.11 7.08
N ASP A 65 8.95 1.17 7.14
CA ASP A 65 8.30 1.63 8.37
C ASP A 65 6.92 1.00 8.59
N VAL A 66 6.54 0.01 7.76
CA VAL A 66 5.25 -0.69 7.80
C VAL A 66 5.44 -2.12 8.29
N LYS A 67 4.90 -2.43 9.46
CA LYS A 67 4.92 -3.76 10.06
C LYS A 67 3.88 -4.69 9.45
N ALA A 68 2.70 -4.17 9.14
CA ALA A 68 1.61 -4.90 8.52
C ALA A 68 0.77 -3.95 7.67
N VAL A 69 0.25 -4.46 6.55
CA VAL A 69 -0.68 -3.72 5.70
C VAL A 69 -1.76 -4.65 5.17
N ASN A 70 -2.99 -4.17 5.23
CA ASN A 70 -4.11 -4.71 4.48
C ASN A 70 -4.54 -3.69 3.42
N VAL A 71 -4.78 -4.15 2.19
CA VAL A 71 -5.32 -3.32 1.12
C VAL A 71 -6.72 -3.80 0.84
N LEU A 72 -7.67 -2.87 0.83
CA LEU A 72 -9.09 -3.16 0.67
C LEU A 72 -9.50 -3.06 -0.80
N ASP A 73 -10.45 -3.88 -1.22
CA ASP A 73 -11.18 -3.71 -2.47
C ASP A 73 -12.19 -2.56 -2.36
N GLU A 74 -11.66 -1.38 -2.00
CA GLU A 74 -12.34 -0.10 -1.90
C GLU A 74 -11.42 0.90 -2.59
N ALA A 75 -11.85 1.44 -3.73
CA ALA A 75 -11.08 2.38 -4.54
C ALA A 75 -11.76 3.76 -4.58
N ARG A 76 -10.97 4.83 -4.48
CA ARG A 76 -11.44 6.20 -4.75
C ARG A 76 -11.61 6.35 -6.26
N ARG A 77 -12.81 6.73 -6.68
CA ARG A 77 -13.14 7.11 -8.06
C ARG A 77 -12.72 8.54 -8.35
#